data_AF-A0A7Z0ND41-F1
#
_entry.id   AF-A0A7Z0ND41-F1
#
_cell.length_a   1.000
_cell.length_b   1.000
_cell.length_c   1.000
_cell.angle_alpha   90.00
_cell.angle_beta   90.00
_cell.angle_gamma   90.00
#
_symmetry.space_group_name_H-M   'P 1'
#
loop_
_entity.id
_entity.type
_entity.pdbx_description
1 polymer ?
#
loop_
_entity_poly.entity_id
_entity_poly.type
_entity_poly.pdbx_seq_one_letter_code
_entity_poly.pdbx_strand_id
1 'polypeptide(L)'
;MSGIYLEPNNISGRELVKALGVAASTLSRVLSGASRITPEMALRLSKALGRSPESWLAMQDAHDLWLARQHVDLQNVDELQFAIT
;
A
#
# COMPACT_ATOMS: atom_id res chain seq x y z
N MET A 1 -0.94 8.53 -4.95
CA MET A 1 -2.38 8.33 -4.69
C MET A 1 -3.21 9.55 -5.09
N SER A 2 -2.90 10.76 -4.58
CA SER A 2 -3.68 11.97 -4.86
C SER A 2 -3.75 12.36 -6.35
N GLY A 3 -2.62 12.48 -7.05
CA GLY A 3 -2.61 12.83 -8.49
C GLY A 3 -3.19 11.77 -9.43
N ILE A 4 -3.37 10.52 -8.97
CA ILE A 4 -3.91 9.44 -9.81
C ILE A 4 -5.43 9.28 -9.62
N TYR A 5 -5.92 9.43 -8.39
CA TYR A 5 -7.33 9.16 -8.06
C TYR A 5 -8.11 10.38 -7.62
N LEU A 6 -7.50 11.28 -6.84
CA LEU A 6 -8.23 12.38 -6.21
C LEU A 6 -8.35 13.58 -7.16
N GLU A 7 -7.23 14.07 -7.68
CA GLU A 7 -7.19 15.25 -8.54
C GLU A 7 -8.00 15.07 -9.83
N PRO A 8 -7.90 13.95 -10.58
CA PRO A 8 -8.66 13.80 -11.82
C PRO A 8 -10.18 13.68 -11.62
N ASN A 9 -10.61 13.27 -10.43
CA ASN A 9 -12.02 13.05 -10.10
C ASN A 9 -12.59 14.15 -9.20
N ASN A 10 -11.82 15.22 -8.95
CA ASN A 10 -12.18 16.33 -8.06
C ASN A 10 -12.63 15.86 -6.66
N ILE A 11 -12.06 14.75 -6.16
CA ILE A 11 -12.39 14.18 -4.85
C ILE A 11 -11.52 14.87 -3.81
N SER A 12 -12.14 15.52 -2.83
CA SER A 12 -11.44 16.11 -1.70
C SER A 12 -10.95 15.05 -0.71
N GLY A 13 -9.88 15.36 0.03
CA GLY A 13 -9.41 14.49 1.10
C GLY A 13 -10.49 14.20 2.16
N ARG A 14 -11.37 15.17 2.45
CA ARG A 14 -12.48 15.00 3.42
C ARG A 14 -13.51 13.98 2.93
N GLU A 15 -13.86 14.03 1.65
CA GLU A 15 -14.76 13.05 1.03
C GLU A 15 -14.15 11.65 1.09
N LEU A 16 -12.85 11.51 0.78
CA LEU A 16 -12.19 10.21 0.87
C LEU A 16 -12.14 9.68 2.31
N VAL A 17 -11.84 10.52 3.30
CA VAL A 17 -11.88 10.13 4.72
C VAL A 17 -13.24 9.55 5.09
N LYS A 18 -14.32 10.24 4.70
CA LYS A 18 -15.69 9.78 4.95
C LYS A 18 -16.00 8.48 4.22
N ALA A 19 -15.62 8.36 2.96
CA ALA A 19 -15.85 7.15 2.15
C ALA A 19 -15.11 5.92 2.70
N LEU A 20 -13.89 6.11 3.21
CA LEU A 20 -13.08 5.04 3.82
C LEU A 20 -13.50 4.71 5.26
N GLY A 21 -14.28 5.57 5.92
CA GLY A 21 -14.69 5.41 7.31
C GLY A 21 -13.51 5.44 8.30
N VAL A 22 -12.47 6.23 8.01
CA VAL A 22 -11.25 6.34 8.84
C VAL A 22 -11.13 7.73 9.45
N ALA A 23 -10.23 7.91 10.41
CA ALA A 23 -9.83 9.25 10.84
C ALA A 23 -8.98 9.94 9.76
N ALA A 24 -9.08 11.28 9.66
CA ALA A 24 -8.26 12.05 8.72
C ALA A 24 -6.75 11.88 8.95
N SER A 25 -6.33 11.71 10.21
CA SER A 25 -4.94 11.42 10.55
C SER A 25 -4.46 10.08 10.01
N THR A 26 -5.32 9.06 9.99
CA THR A 26 -5.03 7.75 9.38
C THR A 26 -4.82 7.88 7.88
N LEU A 27 -5.73 8.55 7.17
CA LEU A 27 -5.56 8.77 5.73
C LEU A 27 -4.29 9.58 5.44
N SER A 28 -4.04 10.65 6.22
CA SER A 28 -2.84 11.49 6.06
C SER A 28 -1.54 10.67 6.16
N ARG A 29 -1.43 9.80 7.17
CA ARG A 29 -0.25 8.93 7.32
C ARG A 29 -0.10 7.93 6.18
N VAL A 30 -1.19 7.39 5.63
CA VAL A 30 -1.13 6.51 4.46
C VAL A 30 -0.69 7.29 3.21
N LEU A 31 -1.22 8.50 3.00
CA LEU A 31 -0.87 9.34 1.85
C LEU A 31 0.58 9.84 1.89
N SER A 32 1.12 10.08 3.09
CA SER A 32 2.53 10.48 3.27
C SER A 32 3.51 9.30 3.31
N GLY A 33 3.01 8.05 3.23
CA GLY A 33 3.83 6.85 3.39
C GLY A 33 4.29 6.58 4.83
N ALA A 34 3.87 7.39 5.81
CA ALA A 34 4.16 7.18 7.23
C ALA A 34 3.37 6.00 7.86
N SER A 35 2.40 5.44 7.15
CA SER A 35 1.72 4.21 7.53
C SER A 35 1.48 3.34 6.30
N ARG A 36 1.64 2.03 6.46
CA ARG A 36 1.38 1.06 5.40
C ARG A 36 -0.11 0.95 5.09
N ILE A 37 -0.42 0.56 3.86
CA ILE A 37 -1.73 0.03 3.50
C ILE A 37 -1.86 -1.37 4.12
N THR A 38 -2.65 -1.49 5.19
CA THR A 38 -3.00 -2.78 5.81
C THR A 38 -4.07 -3.52 4.99
N PRO A 39 -4.30 -4.83 5.22
CA PRO A 39 -5.41 -5.54 4.58
C PRO A 39 -6.78 -4.89 4.80
N GLU A 40 -7.03 -4.37 6.01
CA GLU A 40 -8.26 -3.63 6.31
C GLU A 40 -8.37 -2.34 5.48
N MET A 41 -7.27 -1.58 5.36
CA MET A 41 -7.25 -0.39 4.52
C MET A 41 -7.41 -0.74 3.04
N ALA A 42 -6.82 -1.84 2.57
CA ALA A 42 -6.96 -2.32 1.20
C ALA A 42 -8.42 -2.66 0.86
N LEU A 43 -9.17 -3.29 1.77
CA LEU A 43 -10.61 -3.53 1.61
C LEU A 43 -11.40 -2.22 1.52
N ARG A 44 -11.08 -1.24 2.39
CA ARG A 44 -11.72 0.09 2.37
C ARG A 44 -11.43 0.83 1.06
N LEU A 45 -10.18 0.83 0.61
CA LEU A 45 -9.75 1.46 -0.65
C LEU A 45 -10.38 0.79 -1.87
N SER A 46 -10.41 -0.55 -1.90
CA SER A 46 -11.08 -1.31 -2.95
C SER A 46 -12.54 -0.91 -3.10
N LYS A 47 -13.26 -0.81 -1.99
CA LYS A 47 -14.66 -0.37 -1.98
C LYS A 47 -14.85 1.09 -2.38
N ALA A 48 -13.97 1.99 -1.95
CA ALA A 48 -14.14 3.43 -2.15
C ALA A 48 -13.59 3.96 -3.49
N LEU A 49 -12.51 3.37 -4.00
CA LEU A 49 -11.75 3.85 -5.17
C LEU A 49 -11.61 2.80 -6.28
N GLY A 50 -12.06 1.56 -6.05
CA GLY A 50 -11.89 0.45 -6.97
C GLY A 50 -10.54 -0.28 -6.82
N ARG A 51 -10.23 -1.12 -7.82
CA ARG A 51 -9.20 -2.20 -7.78
C ARG A 51 -9.53 -3.29 -6.76
N SER A 52 -8.85 -4.42 -6.87
CA SER A 52 -8.93 -5.46 -5.87
C SER A 52 -8.11 -5.10 -4.62
N PRO A 53 -8.47 -5.60 -3.42
CA PRO A 53 -7.66 -5.44 -2.22
C PRO A 53 -6.23 -5.96 -2.40
N GLU A 54 -6.06 -7.06 -3.14
CA GLU A 54 -4.76 -7.66 -3.44
C GLU A 54 -3.91 -6.73 -4.30
N SER A 55 -4.50 -5.99 -5.24
CA SER A 55 -3.75 -4.99 -6.02
C SER A 55 -3.23 -3.86 -5.13
N TRP A 56 -3.98 -3.46 -4.09
CA TRP A 56 -3.52 -2.47 -3.12
C TRP A 56 -2.37 -3.00 -2.25
N LEU A 57 -2.49 -4.25 -1.79
CA LEU A 57 -1.44 -4.91 -1.01
C LEU A 57 -0.17 -5.15 -1.83
N ALA A 58 -0.29 -5.58 -3.08
CA ALA A 58 0.85 -5.77 -3.97
C ALA A 58 1.66 -4.48 -4.17
N MET A 59 1.01 -3.31 -4.23
CA MET A 59 1.71 -2.02 -4.29
C MET A 59 2.46 -1.72 -2.98
N GLN A 60 1.87 -2.06 -1.83
CA GLN A 60 2.51 -1.91 -0.53
C GLN A 60 3.72 -2.85 -0.41
N ASP A 61 3.55 -4.12 -0.76
CA ASP A 61 4.62 -5.12 -0.73
C ASP A 61 5.76 -4.75 -1.67
N ALA A 62 5.48 -4.23 -2.86
CA ALA A 62 6.50 -3.76 -3.79
C ALA A 62 7.33 -2.61 -3.21
N HIS A 63 6.67 -1.63 -2.56
CA HIS A 63 7.34 -0.53 -1.87
C HIS A 63 8.20 -1.03 -0.70
N ASP A 64 7.65 -1.94 0.10
CA ASP A 64 8.32 -2.47 1.28
C ASP A 64 9.55 -3.32 0.90
N LEU A 65 9.43 -4.11 -0.17
CA LEU A 65 10.54 -4.85 -0.74
C LEU A 65 11.61 -3.91 -1.31
N TRP A 66 11.21 -2.83 -2.00
CA TRP A 66 12.15 -1.82 -2.49
C TRP A 66 12.94 -1.15 -1.35
N LEU A 67 12.27 -0.80 -0.25
CA LEU A 67 12.95 -0.28 0.95
C LEU A 67 13.88 -1.31 1.58
N ALA A 68 13.43 -2.57 1.71
CA ALA A 68 14.23 -3.64 2.29
C ALA A 68 15.52 -3.87 1.48
N ARG A 69 15.44 -3.87 0.15
CA ARG A 69 16.59 -4.03 -0.76
C ARG A 69 17.70 -2.99 -0.55
N GLN A 70 17.40 -1.83 0.02
CA GLN A 70 18.41 -0.79 0.26
C GLN A 70 19.21 -1.01 1.55
N HIS A 71 18.69 -1.80 2.49
CA HIS A 71 19.23 -1.88 3.85
C HIS A 71 19.55 -3.30 4.30
N VAL A 72 18.93 -4.31 3.68
CA VAL A 72 19.17 -5.71 4.02
C VAL A 72 20.48 -6.16 3.37
N ASP A 73 21.43 -6.56 4.21
CA ASP A 73 22.66 -7.23 3.77
C ASP A 73 22.39 -8.74 3.61
N LEU A 74 22.67 -9.25 2.42
CA LEU A 74 22.47 -10.65 2.05
C LEU A 74 23.79 -11.41 1.85
N GLN A 75 24.94 -10.82 2.22
CA GLN A 75 26.26 -11.44 2.00
C GLN A 75 26.42 -12.84 2.60
N ASN A 76 25.71 -13.13 3.70
CA ASN A 76 25.78 -14.42 4.39
C ASN A 76 24.52 -15.28 4.16
N VAL A 77 23.79 -15.03 3.06
CA VAL A 77 22.59 -15.78 2.69
C VAL A 77 22.90 -16.63 1.45
N ASP A 78 22.91 -17.94 1.63
CA ASP A 78 23.20 -18.90 0.56
C ASP A 78 21.92 -19.47 -0.08
N GLU A 79 21.98 -19.73 -1.38
CA GLU A 79 20.92 -20.41 -2.12
C GLU A 79 20.92 -21.92 -1.82
N LEU A 80 19.75 -22.46 -1.47
CA LEU A 80 19.57 -23.90 -1.24
C LEU A 80 19.19 -24.60 -2.54
N GLN A 81 19.89 -25.69 -2.86
CA GLN A 81 19.51 -26.58 -3.95
C GLN A 81 18.44 -27.56 -3.48
N PHE A 82 17.25 -27.46 -4.06
CA PHE A 82 16.18 -28.43 -3.85
C PHE A 82 16.36 -29.60 -4.82
N ALA A 83 16.25 -30.84 -4.31
CA ALA A 83 16.17 -32.01 -5.16
C ALA A 83 14.83 -31.97 -5.91
N ILE A 84 14.86 -31.59 -7.20
CA ILE A 84 13.71 -31.70 -8.07
C ILE A 84 13.41 -33.20 -8.21
N THR A 85 12.26 -33.64 -7.69
CA THR A 85 11.72 -34.99 -7.88
C THR A 85 10.89 -35.03 -9.16
#